data_AF-A0A7S1CPF4-F1
#
_entry.id   AF-A0A7S1CPF4-F1
#
_cell.length_a   1.000
_cell.length_b   1.000
_cell.length_c   1.000
_cell.angle_alpha   90.00
_cell.angle_beta   90.00
_cell.angle_gamma   90.00
#
_symmetry.space_group_name_H-M   'P 1'
#
loop_
_entity.id
_entity.type
_entity.pdbx_description
1 polymer ?
#
loop_
_entity_poly.entity_id
_entity_poly.type
_entity_poly.pdbx_seq_one_letter_code
_entity_poly.pdbx_strand_id
1 'polypeptide(L)'
;MEEEGRAGEFAGRVGDDGDDQRRQMVETDDAAADSSSSSGDEATPAELCGDGGVLSRSGFFRTQSVLATVAVVVLTVAAISDLYSTVADDGGSSSAGDNNNDDPLRSGSARGGDEPALPMSRVWSYGWITAASTGLGAVPFFWLHRVDKWWLGVCNAAAAGMMAAASVGLVSEGLDESNVDHALATPAWVRLLLGLLLGAVFLRYTTRVLDQYEHLKFAGLQGADAKKMLLIMAVMTLHSFAEGVGIGVSFVGDIGPFISTALAIHNVPEGLAICLVLIPRDVHLIDAGLWAVFSSLPQPIMAVLAYSAVAHFLPFLPLGLGFAAGAMAWVAAFDLVPEAMSECGGWVTAASAV
;
A
#
# COMPACT_ATOMS: atom_id res chain seq x y z
N MET A 1 4.00 -48.05 66.47
CA MET A 1 4.70 -47.02 65.67
C MET A 1 5.93 -47.71 65.10
N GLU A 2 5.77 -48.12 63.85
CA GLU A 2 6.70 -48.85 62.97
C GLU A 2 8.02 -48.08 62.76
N GLU A 3 9.16 -48.77 62.89
CA GLU A 3 10.05 -49.33 61.84
C GLU A 3 10.99 -48.29 61.19
N GLU A 4 12.31 -48.39 61.47
CA GLU A 4 13.38 -48.93 60.59
C GLU A 4 13.73 -47.99 59.42
N GLY A 5 14.97 -47.69 59.06
CA GLY A 5 16.25 -48.24 59.46
C GLY A 5 17.25 -48.07 58.30
N ARG A 6 18.50 -47.80 58.66
CA ARG A 6 19.74 -48.14 57.94
C ARG A 6 20.27 -47.18 56.85
N ALA A 7 21.18 -46.32 57.32
CA ALA A 7 22.43 -46.03 56.63
C ALA A 7 23.40 -47.23 56.77
N GLY A 8 24.23 -47.48 55.74
CA GLY A 8 25.43 -48.31 55.88
C GLY A 8 25.81 -49.13 54.64
N GLU A 9 26.92 -48.70 54.00
CA GLU A 9 27.99 -49.56 53.44
C GLU A 9 27.78 -50.18 52.05
N PHE A 10 28.57 -49.76 51.06
CA PHE A 10 29.66 -50.57 50.50
C PHE A 10 30.55 -49.79 49.53
N ALA A 11 31.84 -50.10 49.58
CA ALA A 11 32.91 -49.50 48.81
C ALA A 11 33.08 -50.14 47.42
N GLY A 12 33.67 -49.37 46.51
CA GLY A 12 34.62 -49.84 45.49
C GLY A 12 34.08 -50.64 44.30
N ARG A 13 34.14 -50.02 43.11
CA ARG A 13 34.71 -50.67 41.91
C ARG A 13 35.06 -49.61 40.84
N VAL A 14 36.31 -49.71 40.42
CA VAL A 14 36.96 -49.04 39.28
C VAL A 14 36.83 -49.98 38.07
N GLY A 15 36.71 -49.42 36.86
CA GLY A 15 36.62 -50.10 35.56
C GLY A 15 35.20 -49.97 34.98
N ASP A 16 34.94 -49.65 33.72
CA ASP A 16 35.73 -49.79 32.49
C ASP A 16 34.88 -49.17 31.36
N ASP A 17 35.10 -47.90 31.01
CA ASP A 17 34.35 -47.19 29.94
C ASP A 17 35.26 -46.95 28.72
N GLY A 18 35.95 -48.01 28.28
CA GLY A 18 36.92 -47.97 27.18
C GLY A 18 36.49 -48.64 25.86
N ASP A 19 35.39 -49.40 25.84
CA ASP A 19 35.15 -50.37 24.76
C ASP A 19 33.96 -50.09 23.81
N ASP A 20 33.18 -49.03 24.04
CA ASP A 20 31.98 -48.77 23.21
C ASP A 20 32.24 -47.87 21.97
N GLN A 21 33.42 -47.23 21.88
CA GLN A 21 33.81 -46.46 20.68
C GLN A 21 34.60 -47.28 19.65
N ARG A 22 34.98 -48.52 19.97
CA ARG A 22 35.77 -49.39 19.09
C ARG A 22 34.95 -50.36 18.23
N ARG A 23 33.62 -50.34 18.37
CA ARG A 23 32.68 -51.21 17.62
C ARG A 23 31.88 -50.51 16.52
N GLN A 24 32.03 -49.19 16.34
CA GLN A 24 31.41 -48.46 15.21
C GLN A 24 32.41 -48.06 14.10
N MET A 25 33.66 -48.54 14.16
CA MET A 25 34.72 -48.16 13.21
C MET A 25 35.28 -49.35 12.40
N VAL A 26 34.57 -50.49 12.34
CA VAL A 26 35.07 -51.73 11.66
C VAL A 26 34.09 -52.26 10.60
N GLU A 27 33.13 -51.47 10.13
CA GLU A 27 32.12 -51.95 9.17
C GLU A 27 31.99 -51.13 7.88
N THR A 28 33.04 -50.41 7.49
CA THR A 28 33.08 -49.70 6.19
C THR A 28 34.49 -49.70 5.60
N ASP A 29 35.13 -50.85 5.45
CA ASP A 29 36.35 -50.98 4.63
C ASP A 29 36.52 -52.45 4.23
N ASP A 30 35.65 -52.94 3.34
CA ASP A 30 35.90 -54.14 2.54
C ASP A 30 34.82 -54.28 1.45
N ALA A 31 34.93 -53.47 0.39
CA ALA A 31 34.44 -53.80 -0.95
C ALA A 31 34.93 -52.75 -1.97
N ALA A 32 36.22 -52.80 -2.29
CA ALA A 32 36.75 -52.20 -3.50
C ALA A 32 36.85 -53.25 -4.61
N ALA A 33 36.55 -52.82 -5.84
CA ALA A 33 37.00 -53.32 -7.14
C ALA A 33 36.21 -54.44 -7.85
N ASP A 34 35.40 -54.01 -8.83
CA ASP A 34 35.34 -54.48 -10.24
C ASP A 34 34.21 -53.69 -10.94
N SER A 35 34.19 -53.27 -12.20
CA SER A 35 35.16 -53.13 -13.29
C SER A 35 34.43 -52.38 -14.42
N SER A 36 35.10 -51.38 -15.03
CA SER A 36 35.00 -50.91 -16.44
C SER A 36 33.69 -50.40 -17.10
N SER A 37 33.86 -49.27 -17.82
CA SER A 37 33.10 -48.74 -18.98
C SER A 37 31.73 -48.10 -18.69
N SER A 38 31.33 -46.94 -19.22
CA SER A 38 31.75 -46.18 -20.41
C SER A 38 31.34 -44.70 -20.30
N SER A 39 32.00 -43.86 -21.11
CA SER A 39 31.52 -42.61 -21.72
C SER A 39 31.02 -41.47 -20.80
N GLY A 40 31.80 -40.39 -20.76
CA GLY A 40 31.25 -39.07 -20.46
C GLY A 40 30.38 -38.58 -21.61
N ASP A 41 29.40 -37.75 -21.27
CA ASP A 41 28.87 -36.73 -22.16
C ASP A 41 28.45 -35.52 -21.30
N GLU A 42 28.96 -34.36 -21.71
CA GLU A 42 28.61 -33.04 -21.20
C GLU A 42 27.10 -32.80 -21.40
N ALA A 43 26.42 -32.35 -20.34
CA ALA A 43 25.04 -31.89 -20.45
C ALA A 43 24.97 -30.68 -21.38
N THR A 44 24.35 -30.86 -22.55
CA THR A 44 24.03 -29.78 -23.49
C THR A 44 22.79 -29.00 -23.03
N PRO A 45 22.66 -27.69 -23.34
CA PRO A 45 21.61 -26.81 -22.81
C PRO A 45 20.23 -27.01 -23.47
N ALA A 46 19.84 -28.25 -23.76
CA ALA A 46 18.60 -28.61 -24.45
C ALA A 46 17.62 -29.45 -23.62
N GLU A 47 17.94 -29.82 -22.37
CA GLU A 47 17.00 -30.48 -21.43
C GLU A 47 16.19 -29.50 -20.56
N LEU A 48 16.17 -28.21 -20.91
CA LEU A 48 15.35 -27.17 -20.25
C LEU A 48 14.08 -26.81 -21.02
N CYS A 49 13.72 -27.56 -22.07
CA CYS A 49 12.54 -27.27 -22.88
C CYS A 49 11.80 -28.57 -23.24
N GLY A 50 10.79 -28.93 -22.44
CA GLY A 50 9.92 -30.06 -22.76
C GLY A 50 9.01 -30.49 -21.62
N ASP A 51 8.00 -29.69 -21.30
CA ASP A 51 6.65 -30.28 -21.32
C ASP A 51 5.61 -29.22 -21.69
N GLY A 52 5.12 -29.33 -22.92
CA GLY A 52 4.06 -28.50 -23.44
C GLY A 52 2.71 -29.04 -22.98
N GLY A 53 1.89 -28.16 -22.41
CA GLY A 53 0.45 -28.20 -22.65
C GLY A 53 -0.34 -29.28 -21.93
N VAL A 54 -0.46 -29.15 -20.60
CA VAL A 54 -1.77 -29.34 -19.95
C VAL A 54 -2.03 -28.12 -19.08
N LEU A 55 -2.61 -27.08 -19.69
CA LEU A 55 -3.33 -26.05 -18.93
C LEU A 55 -4.48 -26.76 -18.23
N SER A 56 -4.23 -27.21 -17.00
CA SER A 56 -5.29 -27.64 -16.08
C SER A 56 -6.36 -26.58 -16.11
N ARG A 57 -7.64 -26.95 -16.22
CA ARG A 57 -8.78 -26.01 -16.16
C ARG A 57 -8.65 -25.04 -14.98
N SER A 58 -8.00 -25.45 -13.90
CA SER A 58 -7.66 -24.60 -12.75
C SER A 58 -6.66 -23.47 -13.05
N GLY A 59 -5.66 -23.70 -13.93
CA GLY A 59 -4.69 -22.71 -14.38
C GLY A 59 -5.29 -21.68 -15.32
N PHE A 60 -6.15 -22.09 -16.26
CA PHE A 60 -6.84 -21.17 -17.17
C PHE A 60 -7.78 -20.19 -16.46
N PHE A 61 -8.51 -20.66 -15.44
CA PHE A 61 -9.33 -19.80 -14.58
C PHE A 61 -8.48 -18.92 -13.65
N ARG A 62 -7.28 -19.36 -13.24
CA ARG A 62 -6.29 -18.58 -12.46
C ARG A 62 -5.65 -17.44 -13.23
N THR A 63 -5.36 -17.61 -14.52
CA THR A 63 -4.78 -16.54 -15.34
C THR A 63 -5.84 -15.51 -15.73
N GLN A 64 -7.09 -15.94 -16.00
CA GLN A 64 -8.20 -15.03 -16.28
C GLN A 64 -8.55 -14.13 -15.09
N SER A 65 -8.38 -14.62 -13.87
CA SER A 65 -8.73 -13.87 -12.65
C SER A 65 -7.81 -12.67 -12.41
N VAL A 66 -6.52 -12.83 -12.67
CA VAL A 66 -5.58 -11.71 -12.49
C VAL A 66 -5.46 -10.85 -13.72
N LEU A 67 -5.68 -11.40 -14.91
CA LEU A 67 -5.97 -10.56 -16.07
C LEU A 67 -7.20 -9.70 -15.82
N ALA A 68 -8.21 -10.18 -15.08
CA ALA A 68 -9.35 -9.36 -14.68
C ALA A 68 -8.98 -8.30 -13.63
N THR A 69 -8.16 -8.61 -12.63
CA THR A 69 -7.69 -7.60 -11.64
C THR A 69 -6.79 -6.55 -12.29
N VAL A 70 -5.80 -6.96 -13.08
CA VAL A 70 -4.93 -6.07 -13.85
C VAL A 70 -5.75 -5.28 -14.86
N ALA A 71 -6.74 -5.90 -15.53
CA ALA A 71 -7.65 -5.16 -16.40
C ALA A 71 -8.51 -4.17 -15.62
N VAL A 72 -9.00 -4.49 -14.42
CA VAL A 72 -9.73 -3.52 -13.58
C VAL A 72 -8.80 -2.37 -13.19
N VAL A 73 -7.57 -2.62 -12.78
CA VAL A 73 -6.57 -1.58 -12.49
C VAL A 73 -6.31 -0.71 -13.72
N VAL A 74 -5.98 -1.32 -14.87
CA VAL A 74 -5.68 -0.63 -16.12
C VAL A 74 -6.89 0.14 -16.65
N LEU A 75 -8.09 -0.45 -16.63
CA LEU A 75 -9.32 0.20 -17.06
C LEU A 75 -9.71 1.35 -16.12
N THR A 76 -9.43 1.23 -14.82
CA THR A 76 -9.71 2.30 -13.87
C THR A 76 -8.71 3.44 -14.04
N VAL A 77 -7.42 3.15 -14.20
CA VAL A 77 -6.39 4.15 -14.53
C VAL A 77 -6.69 4.84 -15.86
N ALA A 78 -7.11 4.08 -16.89
CA ALA A 78 -7.53 4.64 -18.17
C ALA A 78 -8.78 5.53 -18.05
N ALA A 79 -9.78 5.10 -17.27
CA ALA A 79 -10.99 5.89 -17.03
C ALA A 79 -10.70 7.18 -16.24
N ILE A 80 -9.77 7.14 -15.28
CA ILE A 80 -9.31 8.32 -14.53
C ILE A 80 -8.57 9.28 -15.47
N SER A 81 -7.69 8.76 -16.33
CA SER A 81 -6.94 9.56 -17.31
C SER A 81 -7.87 10.21 -18.36
N ASP A 82 -8.87 9.47 -18.83
CA ASP A 82 -9.89 9.95 -19.78
C ASP A 82 -10.79 11.03 -19.15
N LEU A 83 -11.22 10.82 -17.90
CA LEU A 83 -11.96 11.82 -17.12
C LEU A 83 -11.14 13.09 -16.90
N TYR A 84 -9.86 12.96 -16.54
CA TYR A 84 -8.94 14.08 -16.38
C TYR A 84 -8.76 14.86 -17.68
N SER A 85 -8.59 14.16 -18.81
CA SER A 85 -8.44 14.80 -20.12
C SER A 85 -9.70 15.53 -20.60
N THR A 86 -10.88 14.96 -20.34
CA THR A 86 -12.17 15.58 -20.65
C THR A 86 -12.37 16.87 -19.87
N VAL A 87 -11.89 16.92 -18.63
CA VAL A 87 -12.00 18.08 -17.73
C VAL A 87 -10.96 19.15 -18.06
N ALA A 88 -9.75 18.74 -18.44
CA ALA A 88 -8.74 19.66 -18.94
C ALA A 88 -9.20 20.38 -20.22
N ASP A 89 -9.98 19.71 -21.07
CA ASP A 89 -10.56 20.31 -22.28
C ASP A 89 -11.74 21.26 -21.97
N ASP A 90 -12.61 20.93 -21.00
CA ASP A 90 -13.72 21.81 -20.60
C ASP A 90 -13.25 23.08 -19.85
N GLY A 91 -12.12 23.01 -19.12
CA GLY A 91 -11.48 24.18 -18.50
C GLY A 91 -10.87 25.18 -19.49
N GLY A 92 -10.71 24.79 -20.76
CA GLY A 92 -10.14 25.62 -21.83
C GLY A 92 -11.15 26.40 -22.66
N SER A 93 -12.46 26.21 -22.46
CA SER A 93 -13.51 26.79 -23.32
C SER A 93 -14.44 27.74 -22.56
N SER A 94 -13.89 28.78 -21.94
CA SER A 94 -14.69 29.94 -21.54
C SER A 94 -14.00 31.26 -21.90
N SER A 95 -14.57 31.85 -22.97
CA SER A 95 -14.59 33.27 -23.29
C SER A 95 -13.34 33.90 -23.91
N ALA A 96 -13.25 33.80 -25.23
CA ALA A 96 -12.58 34.79 -26.05
C ALA A 96 -13.62 35.72 -26.69
N GLY A 97 -13.67 36.97 -26.22
CA GLY A 97 -14.20 38.11 -26.97
C GLY A 97 -15.38 38.84 -26.34
N ASP A 98 -15.10 39.88 -25.55
CA ASP A 98 -15.48 41.24 -25.96
C ASP A 98 -14.58 42.27 -25.24
N ASN A 99 -14.05 43.21 -26.02
CA ASN A 99 -13.15 44.27 -25.56
C ASN A 99 -14.00 45.47 -25.14
N ASN A 100 -13.83 45.97 -23.92
CA ASN A 100 -13.95 47.40 -23.66
C ASN A 100 -13.13 47.83 -22.45
N ASN A 101 -12.43 48.95 -22.65
CA ASN A 101 -11.60 49.64 -21.67
C ASN A 101 -12.42 50.01 -20.43
N ASP A 102 -12.00 49.57 -19.25
CA ASP A 102 -12.34 50.20 -17.98
C ASP A 102 -11.18 50.02 -16.96
N ASP A 103 -10.90 51.10 -16.24
CA ASP A 103 -9.77 51.34 -15.32
C ASP A 103 -9.42 50.20 -14.33
N PRO A 104 -8.13 49.91 -14.07
CA PRO A 104 -7.70 48.85 -13.14
C PRO A 104 -7.72 49.21 -11.65
N LEU A 105 -8.34 50.33 -11.24
CA LEU A 105 -8.29 50.82 -9.84
C LEU A 105 -9.65 51.04 -9.17
N ARG A 106 -10.69 50.31 -9.59
CA ARG A 106 -11.99 50.37 -8.91
C ARG A 106 -12.80 49.07 -8.99
N SER A 107 -12.29 48.00 -8.40
CA SER A 107 -13.12 46.84 -7.98
C SER A 107 -12.73 46.27 -6.62
N GLY A 108 -12.18 47.11 -5.74
CA GLY A 108 -12.21 46.86 -4.30
C GLY A 108 -13.51 47.39 -3.69
N SER A 109 -14.63 46.70 -3.91
CA SER A 109 -15.87 46.97 -3.18
C SER A 109 -16.81 45.76 -3.21
N ALA A 110 -16.84 45.05 -2.08
CA ALA A 110 -18.01 44.38 -1.54
C ALA A 110 -18.83 43.51 -2.51
N ARG A 111 -18.37 42.27 -2.75
CA ARG A 111 -19.29 41.13 -2.86
C ARG A 111 -19.54 40.56 -1.46
N GLY A 112 -20.22 41.35 -0.63
CA GLY A 112 -20.95 40.86 0.53
C GLY A 112 -22.41 40.77 0.11
N GLY A 113 -22.88 39.56 -0.15
CA GLY A 113 -24.26 39.29 -0.58
C GLY A 113 -24.48 37.79 -0.79
N ASP A 114 -24.95 37.12 0.26
CA ASP A 114 -25.98 36.07 0.25
C ASP A 114 -25.93 34.94 -0.79
N GLU A 115 -24.76 34.45 -1.20
CA GLU A 115 -24.66 33.07 -1.69
C GLU A 115 -24.77 32.15 -0.45
N PRO A 116 -25.78 31.26 -0.37
CA PRO A 116 -25.89 30.37 0.77
C PRO A 116 -24.65 29.47 0.76
N ALA A 117 -23.77 29.67 1.74
CA ALA A 117 -22.67 28.74 2.00
C ALA A 117 -23.23 27.32 1.86
N LEU A 118 -22.66 26.54 0.93
CA LEU A 118 -23.17 25.20 0.64
C LEU A 118 -23.31 24.46 1.98
N PRO A 119 -24.46 23.81 2.22
CA PRO A 119 -24.74 23.33 3.57
C PRO A 119 -23.64 22.35 3.97
N MET A 120 -23.08 22.52 5.17
CA MET A 120 -22.02 21.64 5.73
C MET A 120 -22.36 20.15 5.58
N SER A 121 -23.66 19.82 5.57
CA SER A 121 -24.17 18.48 5.29
C SER A 121 -23.77 17.93 3.93
N ARG A 122 -23.63 18.78 2.90
CA ARG A 122 -23.15 18.40 1.57
C ARG A 122 -21.69 17.98 1.64
N VAL A 123 -20.81 18.82 2.19
CA VAL A 123 -19.37 18.51 2.36
C VAL A 123 -19.19 17.19 3.12
N TRP A 124 -19.93 17.04 4.24
CA TRP A 124 -19.96 15.81 5.02
C TRP A 124 -20.39 14.59 4.19
N SER A 125 -21.46 14.71 3.40
CA SER A 125 -21.95 13.62 2.56
C SER A 125 -20.95 13.21 1.47
N TYR A 126 -20.27 14.17 0.83
CA TYR A 126 -19.24 13.86 -0.16
C TYR A 126 -18.03 13.18 0.47
N GLY A 127 -17.57 13.65 1.63
CA GLY A 127 -16.50 12.98 2.36
C GLY A 127 -16.84 11.53 2.71
N TRP A 128 -18.09 11.23 3.09
CA TRP A 128 -18.52 9.85 3.33
C TRP A 128 -18.62 9.02 2.05
N ILE A 129 -19.10 9.59 0.95
CA ILE A 129 -19.17 8.90 -0.34
C ILE A 129 -17.76 8.49 -0.79
N THR A 130 -16.80 9.40 -0.70
CA THR A 130 -15.39 9.15 -1.02
C THR A 130 -14.77 8.12 -0.08
N ALA A 131 -15.04 8.19 1.23
CA ALA A 131 -14.53 7.18 2.16
C ALA A 131 -15.12 5.78 1.89
N ALA A 132 -16.44 5.71 1.64
CA ALA A 132 -17.13 4.47 1.36
C ALA A 132 -16.72 3.84 0.02
N SER A 133 -16.38 4.63 -1.00
CA SER A 133 -15.95 4.11 -2.29
C SER A 133 -14.64 3.32 -2.19
N THR A 134 -13.78 3.62 -1.21
CA THR A 134 -12.60 2.80 -0.87
C THR A 134 -12.97 1.33 -0.62
N GLY A 135 -14.09 1.06 0.03
CA GLY A 135 -14.56 -0.31 0.27
C GLY A 135 -14.91 -1.07 -1.01
N LEU A 136 -15.23 -0.37 -2.11
CA LEU A 136 -15.54 -0.99 -3.40
C LEU A 136 -14.33 -1.66 -4.03
N GLY A 137 -13.11 -1.31 -3.60
CA GLY A 137 -11.89 -2.00 -3.99
C GLY A 137 -11.86 -3.49 -3.62
N ALA A 138 -12.70 -3.93 -2.67
CA ALA A 138 -12.86 -5.34 -2.35
C ALA A 138 -13.67 -6.13 -3.40
N VAL A 139 -14.50 -5.45 -4.20
CA VAL A 139 -15.49 -6.09 -5.10
C VAL A 139 -14.88 -7.13 -6.04
N PRO A 140 -13.73 -6.90 -6.71
CA PRO A 140 -13.14 -7.88 -7.62
C PRO A 140 -12.86 -9.24 -6.95
N PHE A 141 -12.62 -9.26 -5.64
CA PHE A 141 -12.28 -10.48 -4.91
C PHE A 141 -13.47 -11.39 -4.58
N PHE A 142 -14.72 -10.97 -4.81
CA PHE A 142 -15.88 -11.88 -4.74
C PHE A 142 -15.75 -13.08 -5.69
N TRP A 143 -15.02 -12.90 -6.80
CA TRP A 143 -14.78 -13.95 -7.79
C TRP A 143 -13.42 -14.64 -7.62
N LEU A 144 -12.58 -14.18 -6.69
CA LEU A 144 -11.18 -14.61 -6.52
C LEU A 144 -11.00 -15.35 -5.19
N HIS A 145 -11.24 -16.65 -5.19
CA HIS A 145 -11.05 -17.48 -4.00
C HIS A 145 -9.70 -18.22 -4.07
N ARG A 146 -8.76 -17.82 -3.20
CA ARG A 146 -7.42 -18.39 -2.91
C ARG A 146 -6.26 -17.90 -3.78
N VAL A 147 -5.28 -17.29 -3.09
CA VAL A 147 -4.07 -16.68 -3.64
C VAL A 147 -2.86 -17.46 -3.12
N ASP A 148 -2.05 -18.04 -4.01
CA ASP A 148 -0.77 -18.65 -3.63
C ASP A 148 0.35 -17.61 -3.58
N LYS A 149 1.51 -17.98 -3.02
CA LYS A 149 2.64 -17.07 -2.81
C LYS A 149 3.05 -16.28 -4.04
N TRP A 150 3.01 -16.89 -5.22
CA TRP A 150 3.35 -16.16 -6.43
C TRP A 150 2.38 -14.99 -6.71
N TRP A 151 1.08 -15.20 -6.52
CA TRP A 151 0.09 -14.13 -6.65
C TRP A 151 0.16 -13.11 -5.50
N LEU A 152 0.56 -13.51 -4.28
CA LEU A 152 0.90 -12.55 -3.22
C LEU A 152 1.93 -11.53 -3.72
N GLY A 153 2.98 -12.02 -4.38
CA GLY A 153 4.04 -11.18 -4.89
C GLY A 153 3.58 -10.23 -5.97
N VAL A 154 2.73 -10.70 -6.89
CA VAL A 154 2.11 -9.86 -7.93
C VAL A 154 1.24 -8.77 -7.31
N CYS A 155 0.42 -9.11 -6.31
CA CYS A 155 -0.45 -8.16 -5.61
C CYS A 155 0.35 -7.09 -4.85
N ASN A 156 1.41 -7.51 -4.14
CA ASN A 156 2.34 -6.61 -3.46
C ASN A 156 3.06 -5.68 -4.45
N ALA A 157 3.49 -6.20 -5.61
CA ALA A 157 4.12 -5.40 -6.66
C ALA A 157 3.17 -4.33 -7.23
N ALA A 158 1.93 -4.72 -7.54
CA ALA A 158 0.91 -3.80 -8.03
C ALA A 158 0.58 -2.70 -7.01
N ALA A 159 0.41 -3.07 -5.73
CA ALA A 159 0.22 -2.10 -4.66
C ALA A 159 1.42 -1.15 -4.51
N ALA A 160 2.65 -1.66 -4.60
CA ALA A 160 3.85 -0.84 -4.55
C ALA A 160 3.92 0.18 -5.71
N GLY A 161 3.59 -0.25 -6.93
CA GLY A 161 3.52 0.61 -8.11
C GLY A 161 2.52 1.75 -7.93
N MET A 162 1.30 1.43 -7.50
CA MET A 162 0.26 2.42 -7.22
C MET A 162 0.69 3.42 -6.13
N MET A 163 1.30 2.94 -5.03
CA MET A 163 1.78 3.82 -3.96
C MET A 163 2.92 4.72 -4.41
N ALA A 164 3.84 4.22 -5.27
CA ALA A 164 4.91 5.02 -5.84
C ALA A 164 4.36 6.10 -6.78
N ALA A 165 3.42 5.75 -7.65
CA ALA A 165 2.75 6.71 -8.55
C ALA A 165 1.99 7.79 -7.76
N ALA A 166 1.21 7.40 -6.75
CA ALA A 166 0.51 8.33 -5.87
C ALA A 166 1.49 9.25 -5.11
N SER A 167 2.64 8.74 -4.67
CA SER A 167 3.68 9.55 -4.03
C SER A 167 4.22 10.65 -4.96
N VAL A 168 4.44 10.32 -6.25
CA VAL A 168 4.84 11.32 -7.26
C VAL A 168 3.74 12.35 -7.47
N GLY A 169 2.49 11.92 -7.58
CA GLY A 169 1.33 12.81 -7.72
C GLY A 169 1.19 13.80 -6.55
N LEU A 170 1.36 13.34 -5.32
CA LEU A 170 1.33 14.20 -4.13
C LEU A 170 2.47 15.22 -4.10
N VAL A 171 3.65 14.83 -4.60
CA VAL A 171 4.79 15.75 -4.72
C VAL A 171 4.53 16.79 -5.79
N SER A 172 4.00 16.42 -6.96
CA SER A 172 3.64 17.39 -7.99
C SER A 172 2.56 18.37 -7.51
N GLU A 173 1.51 17.85 -6.86
CA GLU A 173 0.44 18.67 -6.30
C GLU A 173 1.00 19.67 -5.27
N GLY A 174 1.86 19.19 -4.37
CA GLY A 174 2.48 20.03 -3.36
C GLY A 174 3.45 21.07 -3.92
N LEU A 175 3.99 20.87 -5.13
CA LEU A 175 4.80 21.87 -5.84
C LEU A 175 3.94 22.89 -6.58
N ASP A 176 2.80 22.49 -7.14
CA ASP A 176 1.89 23.41 -7.83
C ASP A 176 1.22 24.38 -6.84
N GLU A 177 0.74 23.84 -5.72
CA GLU A 177 0.23 24.61 -4.58
C GLU A 177 1.32 25.49 -3.93
N SER A 178 2.60 25.14 -4.12
CA SER A 178 3.72 25.92 -3.56
C SER A 178 3.89 27.32 -4.15
N ASN A 179 3.26 27.56 -5.31
CA ASN A 179 3.33 28.83 -6.02
C ASN A 179 2.27 29.85 -5.55
N VAL A 180 1.32 29.42 -4.70
CA VAL A 180 0.12 30.22 -4.38
C VAL A 180 0.25 31.01 -3.06
N ASP A 181 1.18 30.68 -2.15
CA ASP A 181 1.16 31.24 -0.79
C ASP A 181 2.50 31.81 -0.25
N HIS A 182 2.48 33.10 0.10
CA HIS A 182 3.47 33.79 0.95
C HIS A 182 3.05 33.87 2.45
N ALA A 183 2.03 33.13 2.88
CA ALA A 183 1.46 33.22 4.23
C ALA A 183 2.45 32.83 5.36
N LEU A 184 3.38 31.91 5.08
CA LEU A 184 4.45 31.52 5.99
C LEU A 184 5.80 32.00 5.46
N ALA A 185 6.71 32.39 6.38
CA ALA A 185 8.07 32.82 6.03
C ALA A 185 8.90 31.75 5.30
N THR A 186 8.49 30.48 5.40
CA THR A 186 9.13 29.35 4.74
C THR A 186 8.50 29.07 3.37
N PRO A 187 9.30 29.01 2.28
CA PRO A 187 8.80 28.63 0.96
C PRO A 187 8.10 27.27 0.98
N ALA A 188 7.04 27.09 0.20
CA ALA A 188 6.24 25.87 0.23
C ALA A 188 7.00 24.63 -0.26
N TRP A 189 7.91 24.75 -1.24
CA TRP A 189 8.78 23.63 -1.62
C TRP A 189 9.67 23.13 -0.46
N VAL A 190 10.10 24.03 0.44
CA VAL A 190 10.86 23.65 1.65
C VAL A 190 9.95 22.87 2.60
N ARG A 191 8.71 23.34 2.80
CA ARG A 191 7.70 22.64 3.61
C ARG A 191 7.39 21.25 3.02
N LEU A 192 7.26 21.13 1.70
CA LEU A 192 7.06 19.88 1.00
C LEU A 192 8.20 18.88 1.22
N LEU A 193 9.45 19.31 0.99
CA LEU A 193 10.63 18.47 1.20
C LEU A 193 10.78 18.06 2.67
N LEU A 194 10.50 18.98 3.59
CA LEU A 194 10.49 18.69 5.01
C LEU A 194 9.43 17.64 5.35
N GLY A 195 8.23 17.78 4.80
CA GLY A 195 7.14 16.81 4.93
C GLY A 195 7.59 15.44 4.44
N LEU A 196 8.12 15.36 3.23
CA LEU A 196 8.62 14.13 2.61
C LEU A 196 9.67 13.42 3.46
N LEU A 197 10.64 14.17 3.99
CA LEU A 197 11.63 13.61 4.91
C LEU A 197 10.98 13.13 6.21
N LEU A 198 10.09 13.93 6.80
CA LEU A 198 9.40 13.58 8.06
C LEU A 198 8.53 12.34 7.90
N GLY A 199 7.83 12.18 6.77
CA GLY A 199 7.02 11.00 6.48
C GLY A 199 7.85 9.73 6.40
N ALA A 200 8.97 9.78 5.67
CA ALA A 200 9.89 8.65 5.56
C ALA A 200 10.55 8.31 6.91
N VAL A 201 10.95 9.33 7.69
CA VAL A 201 11.53 9.14 9.04
C VAL A 201 10.49 8.59 10.01
N PHE A 202 9.25 9.08 9.95
CA PHE A 202 8.14 8.61 10.77
C PHE A 202 7.87 7.13 10.50
N LEU A 203 7.82 6.71 9.24
CA LEU A 203 7.64 5.29 8.89
C LEU A 203 8.84 4.45 9.29
N ARG A 204 10.06 4.90 9.00
CA ARG A 204 11.28 4.22 9.47
C ARG A 204 11.27 4.00 10.99
N TYR A 205 10.87 5.01 11.75
CA TYR A 205 10.76 4.93 13.20
C TYR A 205 9.65 3.96 13.62
N THR A 206 8.48 4.06 13.01
CA THR A 206 7.33 3.18 13.29
C THR A 206 7.68 1.72 13.01
N THR A 207 8.29 1.42 11.85
CA THR A 207 8.76 0.08 11.50
C THR A 207 9.76 -0.45 12.52
N ARG A 208 10.73 0.38 12.96
CA ARG A 208 11.71 0.05 14.00
C ARG A 208 11.09 -0.26 15.35
N VAL A 209 10.05 0.48 15.73
CA VAL A 209 9.31 0.23 16.99
C VAL A 209 8.52 -1.07 16.87
N LEU A 210 7.85 -1.31 15.74
CA LEU A 210 7.08 -2.54 15.54
C LEU A 210 7.98 -3.79 15.49
N ASP A 211 9.23 -3.68 15.00
CA ASP A 211 10.22 -4.77 15.03
C ASP A 211 10.57 -5.25 16.44
N GLN A 212 10.34 -4.43 17.48
CA GLN A 212 10.60 -4.81 18.87
C GLN A 212 9.52 -5.74 19.44
N TYR A 213 8.39 -5.92 18.73
CA TYR A 213 7.26 -6.70 19.19
C TYR A 213 7.11 -7.98 18.35
N GLU A 214 7.77 -9.07 18.77
CA GLU A 214 7.70 -10.38 18.08
C GLU A 214 6.31 -11.05 18.13
N HIS A 215 5.41 -10.60 19.00
CA HIS A 215 4.08 -11.19 19.22
C HIS A 215 2.92 -10.24 18.93
N LEU A 216 3.07 -9.36 17.94
CA LEU A 216 1.97 -8.50 17.50
C LEU A 216 0.79 -9.34 17.04
N LYS A 217 -0.39 -9.06 17.59
CA LYS A 217 -1.67 -9.59 17.13
C LYS A 217 -2.57 -8.42 16.78
N PHE A 218 -3.06 -8.37 15.55
CA PHE A 218 -3.92 -7.30 15.09
C PHE A 218 -4.93 -7.85 14.08
N ALA A 219 -6.22 -7.55 14.28
CA ALA A 219 -7.30 -7.97 13.38
C ALA A 219 -7.30 -9.48 12.99
N GLY A 220 -6.89 -10.37 13.91
CA GLY A 220 -6.79 -11.81 13.66
C GLY A 220 -5.46 -12.26 13.04
N LEU A 221 -4.64 -11.33 12.54
CA LEU A 221 -3.28 -11.58 12.05
C LEU A 221 -2.27 -11.63 13.18
N GLN A 222 -1.13 -12.30 12.95
CA GLN A 222 -0.03 -12.42 13.91
C GLN A 222 1.32 -12.15 13.26
N GLY A 223 2.27 -11.64 14.04
CA GLY A 223 3.66 -11.45 13.62
C GLY A 223 3.79 -10.49 12.43
N ALA A 224 4.46 -10.94 11.36
CA ALA A 224 4.78 -10.14 10.19
C ALA A 224 3.53 -9.59 9.47
N ASP A 225 2.46 -10.40 9.36
CA ASP A 225 1.23 -9.99 8.68
C ASP A 225 0.48 -8.91 9.45
N ALA A 226 0.45 -9.01 10.79
CA ALA A 226 -0.12 -7.98 11.66
C ALA A 226 0.65 -6.66 11.55
N LYS A 227 1.99 -6.74 11.56
CA LYS A 227 2.86 -5.57 11.37
C LYS A 227 2.58 -4.90 10.03
N LYS A 228 2.50 -5.68 8.96
CA LYS A 228 2.28 -5.16 7.61
C LYS A 228 0.92 -4.50 7.47
N MET A 229 -0.13 -5.12 7.99
CA MET A 229 -1.46 -4.51 8.06
C MET A 229 -1.41 -3.17 8.81
N LEU A 230 -0.77 -3.12 9.98
CA LEU A 230 -0.66 -1.88 10.76
C LEU A 230 0.06 -0.76 10.00
N LEU A 231 1.17 -1.08 9.32
CA LEU A 231 1.94 -0.10 8.54
C LEU A 231 1.11 0.45 7.37
N ILE A 232 0.43 -0.43 6.64
CA ILE A 232 -0.46 -0.01 5.55
C ILE A 232 -1.59 0.84 6.09
N MET A 233 -2.31 0.36 7.13
CA MET A 233 -3.38 1.12 7.75
C MET A 233 -2.92 2.51 8.20
N ALA A 234 -1.75 2.61 8.82
CA ALA A 234 -1.19 3.90 9.24
C ALA A 234 -0.93 4.84 8.05
N VAL A 235 -0.29 4.34 6.98
CA VAL A 235 0.02 5.15 5.80
C VAL A 235 -1.22 5.56 5.03
N MET A 236 -2.15 4.63 4.80
CA MET A 236 -3.38 4.92 4.06
C MET A 236 -4.27 5.90 4.84
N THR A 237 -4.36 5.78 6.17
CA THR A 237 -5.04 6.78 7.00
C THR A 237 -4.43 8.18 6.89
N LEU A 238 -3.09 8.28 6.80
CA LEU A 238 -2.42 9.56 6.58
C LEU A 238 -2.65 10.12 5.17
N HIS A 239 -2.73 9.26 4.17
CA HIS A 239 -3.09 9.63 2.80
C HIS A 239 -4.51 10.19 2.73
N SER A 240 -5.49 9.43 3.24
CA SER A 240 -6.90 9.81 3.29
C SER A 240 -7.14 11.09 4.12
N PHE A 241 -6.28 11.37 5.11
CA PHE A 241 -6.32 12.65 5.82
C PHE A 241 -6.05 13.82 4.86
N ALA A 242 -5.03 13.72 4.02
CA ALA A 242 -4.67 14.76 3.06
C ALA A 242 -5.76 14.95 2.00
N GLU A 243 -6.34 13.85 1.49
CA GLU A 243 -7.48 13.91 0.57
C GLU A 243 -8.70 14.56 1.20
N GLY A 244 -8.99 14.26 2.47
CA GLY A 244 -10.06 14.91 3.22
C GLY A 244 -9.89 16.43 3.27
N VAL A 245 -8.66 16.91 3.49
CA VAL A 245 -8.36 18.34 3.39
C VAL A 245 -8.64 18.88 1.99
N GLY A 246 -8.22 18.16 0.94
CA GLY A 246 -8.49 18.52 -0.47
C GLY A 246 -9.98 18.62 -0.78
N ILE A 247 -10.80 17.67 -0.30
CA ILE A 247 -12.27 17.73 -0.39
C ILE A 247 -12.76 19.02 0.26
N GLY A 248 -12.39 19.30 1.51
CA GLY A 248 -12.86 20.50 2.22
C GLY A 248 -12.47 21.82 1.56
N VAL A 249 -11.22 21.92 1.08
CA VAL A 249 -10.72 23.10 0.35
C VAL A 249 -11.49 23.30 -0.96
N SER A 250 -11.76 22.22 -1.71
CA SER A 250 -12.45 22.31 -3.01
C SER A 250 -13.89 22.85 -2.93
N PHE A 251 -14.55 22.71 -1.79
CA PHE A 251 -15.90 23.26 -1.54
C PHE A 251 -15.90 24.75 -1.16
N VAL A 252 -14.74 25.36 -0.91
CA VAL A 252 -14.63 26.82 -0.77
C VAL A 252 -14.83 27.51 -2.12
N GLY A 253 -14.47 26.84 -3.22
CA GLY A 253 -14.87 27.21 -4.56
C GLY A 253 -16.05 26.38 -5.08
N ASP A 254 -16.35 26.51 -6.37
CA ASP A 254 -17.49 25.83 -7.00
C ASP A 254 -17.15 24.45 -7.60
N ILE A 255 -15.94 23.94 -7.35
CA ILE A 255 -15.43 22.69 -7.93
C ILE A 255 -15.57 21.47 -6.98
N GLY A 256 -16.08 21.66 -5.76
CA GLY A 256 -16.13 20.64 -4.72
C GLY A 256 -16.80 19.31 -5.12
N PRO A 257 -18.02 19.33 -5.71
CA PRO A 257 -18.68 18.12 -6.20
C PRO A 257 -17.85 17.38 -7.26
N PHE A 258 -17.17 18.12 -8.13
CA PHE A 258 -16.34 17.57 -9.20
C PHE A 258 -15.10 16.86 -8.61
N ILE A 259 -14.33 17.56 -7.78
CA ILE A 259 -13.13 17.00 -7.11
C ILE A 259 -13.49 15.80 -6.24
N SER A 260 -14.58 15.88 -5.47
CA SER A 260 -15.01 14.78 -4.59
C SER A 260 -15.43 13.54 -5.38
N THR A 261 -16.03 13.72 -6.56
CA THR A 261 -16.41 12.62 -7.45
C THR A 261 -15.17 11.98 -8.07
N ALA A 262 -14.22 12.79 -8.53
CA ALA A 262 -12.94 12.29 -9.03
C ALA A 262 -12.17 11.50 -7.95
N LEU A 263 -12.11 12.02 -6.72
CA LEU A 263 -11.53 11.31 -5.57
C LEU A 263 -12.31 10.03 -5.24
N ALA A 264 -13.64 10.04 -5.27
CA ALA A 264 -14.42 8.82 -5.03
C ALA A 264 -14.08 7.70 -6.03
N ILE A 265 -13.81 8.05 -7.30
CA ILE A 265 -13.34 7.10 -8.32
C ILE A 265 -11.90 6.66 -8.01
N HIS A 266 -11.02 7.58 -7.62
CA HIS A 266 -9.62 7.30 -7.24
C HIS A 266 -9.50 6.32 -6.07
N ASN A 267 -10.40 6.42 -5.08
CA ASN A 267 -10.36 5.59 -3.90
C ASN A 267 -10.69 4.11 -4.18
N VAL A 268 -11.35 3.80 -5.30
CA VAL A 268 -11.64 2.40 -5.65
C VAL A 268 -10.33 1.62 -5.92
N PRO A 269 -9.42 2.09 -6.80
CA PRO A 269 -8.05 1.56 -6.91
C PRO A 269 -7.27 1.54 -5.59
N GLU A 270 -7.40 2.58 -4.76
CA GLU A 270 -6.70 2.65 -3.47
C GLU A 270 -7.17 1.53 -2.53
N GLY A 271 -8.48 1.34 -2.40
CA GLY A 271 -9.06 0.26 -1.63
C GLY A 271 -8.73 -1.11 -2.20
N LEU A 272 -8.58 -1.22 -3.52
CA LEU A 272 -8.09 -2.43 -4.17
C LEU A 272 -6.65 -2.72 -3.73
N ALA A 273 -5.79 -1.72 -3.66
CA ALA A 273 -4.41 -1.85 -3.16
C ALA A 273 -4.37 -2.37 -1.70
N ILE A 274 -5.26 -1.88 -0.84
CA ILE A 274 -5.39 -2.37 0.55
C ILE A 274 -5.86 -3.83 0.55
N CYS A 275 -6.91 -4.14 -0.21
CA CYS A 275 -7.48 -5.49 -0.29
C CYS A 275 -6.49 -6.51 -0.88
N LEU A 276 -5.66 -6.11 -1.84
CA LEU A 276 -4.58 -6.89 -2.43
C LEU A 276 -3.54 -7.34 -1.39
N VAL A 277 -3.39 -6.60 -0.29
CA VAL A 277 -2.49 -6.99 0.80
C VAL A 277 -3.21 -7.77 1.89
N LEU A 278 -4.45 -7.40 2.23
CA LEU A 278 -5.17 -8.02 3.36
C LEU A 278 -5.76 -9.39 3.04
N ILE A 279 -6.51 -9.51 1.93
CA ILE A 279 -7.26 -10.74 1.59
C ILE A 279 -6.34 -11.96 1.48
N PRO A 280 -5.16 -11.84 0.84
CA PRO A 280 -4.29 -13.00 0.72
C PRO A 280 -3.61 -13.44 2.03
N ARG A 281 -3.73 -12.64 3.10
CA ARG A 281 -3.30 -12.97 4.48
C ARG A 281 -4.46 -13.51 5.32
N ASP A 282 -5.45 -14.12 4.67
CA ASP A 282 -6.64 -14.70 5.28
C ASP A 282 -7.57 -13.70 6.00
N VAL A 283 -7.48 -12.40 5.70
CA VAL A 283 -8.51 -11.44 6.10
C VAL A 283 -9.76 -11.68 5.26
N HIS A 284 -10.91 -11.86 5.91
CA HIS A 284 -12.17 -12.09 5.20
C HIS A 284 -12.52 -10.91 4.29
N LEU A 285 -13.14 -11.20 3.14
CA LEU A 285 -13.42 -10.22 2.08
C LEU A 285 -14.14 -8.96 2.57
N ILE A 286 -15.21 -9.14 3.35
CA ILE A 286 -15.99 -8.03 3.89
C ILE A 286 -15.15 -7.24 4.89
N ASP A 287 -14.35 -7.93 5.71
CA ASP A 287 -13.51 -7.27 6.70
C ASP A 287 -12.41 -6.46 6.01
N ALA A 288 -11.80 -6.97 4.94
CA ALA A 288 -10.83 -6.23 4.14
C ALA A 288 -11.44 -4.95 3.53
N GLY A 289 -12.66 -5.04 3.00
CA GLY A 289 -13.41 -3.87 2.52
C GLY A 289 -13.74 -2.87 3.64
N LEU A 290 -14.12 -3.35 4.83
CA LEU A 290 -14.37 -2.49 6.00
C LEU A 290 -13.09 -1.84 6.51
N TRP A 291 -11.95 -2.54 6.49
CA TRP A 291 -10.65 -1.98 6.83
C TRP A 291 -10.22 -0.90 5.82
N ALA A 292 -10.52 -1.09 4.53
CA ALA A 292 -10.30 -0.06 3.51
C ALA A 292 -11.17 1.19 3.72
N VAL A 293 -12.45 1.03 4.11
CA VAL A 293 -13.27 2.19 4.51
C VAL A 293 -12.76 2.82 5.81
N PHE A 294 -12.31 1.99 6.75
CA PHE A 294 -11.79 2.46 8.03
C PHE A 294 -10.54 3.33 7.86
N SER A 295 -9.61 2.95 6.97
CA SER A 295 -8.46 3.81 6.66
C SER A 295 -8.89 5.17 6.14
N SER A 296 -10.02 5.25 5.42
CA SER A 296 -10.52 6.47 4.78
C SER A 296 -11.46 7.32 5.64
N LEU A 297 -11.74 6.92 6.90
CA LEU A 297 -12.52 7.74 7.84
C LEU A 297 -11.99 9.16 8.10
N PRO A 298 -10.68 9.46 7.99
CA PRO A 298 -10.22 10.84 8.05
C PRO A 298 -10.84 11.74 6.99
N GLN A 299 -11.21 11.23 5.80
CA GLN A 299 -11.75 12.06 4.70
C GLN A 299 -12.99 12.88 5.12
N PRO A 300 -14.10 12.29 5.61
CA PRO A 300 -15.27 13.06 6.02
C PRO A 300 -15.01 14.01 7.20
N ILE A 301 -14.13 13.61 8.12
CA ILE A 301 -13.78 14.43 9.29
C ILE A 301 -12.98 15.66 8.83
N MET A 302 -11.94 15.44 8.04
CA MET A 302 -11.06 16.49 7.56
C MET A 302 -11.71 17.38 6.51
N ALA A 303 -12.62 16.87 5.70
CA ALA A 303 -13.40 17.69 4.76
C ALA A 303 -14.18 18.80 5.47
N VAL A 304 -14.86 18.46 6.57
CA VAL A 304 -15.61 19.43 7.39
C VAL A 304 -14.67 20.41 8.10
N LEU A 305 -13.58 19.91 8.68
CA LEU A 305 -12.60 20.75 9.38
C LEU A 305 -11.89 21.71 8.41
N ALA A 306 -11.45 21.23 7.26
CA ALA A 306 -10.79 22.04 6.24
C ALA A 306 -11.74 23.05 5.60
N TYR A 307 -13.00 22.67 5.32
CA TYR A 307 -14.00 23.63 4.83
C TYR A 307 -14.28 24.75 5.85
N SER A 308 -14.39 24.41 7.14
CA SER A 308 -14.66 25.42 8.19
C SER A 308 -13.45 26.30 8.55
N ALA A 309 -12.23 25.81 8.35
CA ALA A 309 -11.00 26.47 8.78
C ALA A 309 -9.94 26.53 7.67
N VAL A 310 -10.34 26.75 6.42
CA VAL A 310 -9.47 26.63 5.23
C VAL A 310 -8.17 27.42 5.36
N ALA A 311 -8.24 28.65 5.88
CA ALA A 311 -7.09 29.54 6.09
C ALA A 311 -6.03 28.97 7.04
N HIS A 312 -6.40 28.01 7.90
CA HIS A 312 -5.48 27.32 8.79
C HIS A 312 -4.86 26.07 8.14
N PHE A 313 -5.50 25.47 7.14
CA PHE A 313 -5.01 24.24 6.49
C PHE A 313 -4.15 24.51 5.26
N LEU A 314 -4.50 25.51 4.45
CA LEU A 314 -3.76 25.92 3.24
C LEU A 314 -2.25 26.05 3.48
N PRO A 315 -1.76 26.77 4.52
CA PRO A 315 -0.33 26.91 4.75
C PRO A 315 0.39 25.61 5.17
N PHE A 316 -0.33 24.59 5.61
CA PHE A 316 0.26 23.30 5.99
C PHE A 316 0.07 22.23 4.93
N LEU A 317 -0.71 22.50 3.87
CA LEU A 317 -1.02 21.55 2.81
C LEU A 317 0.26 20.98 2.16
N PRO A 318 1.26 21.78 1.74
CA PRO A 318 2.50 21.23 1.15
C PRO A 318 3.27 20.32 2.12
N LEU A 319 3.29 20.67 3.41
CA LEU A 319 3.93 19.84 4.45
C LEU A 319 3.20 18.50 4.59
N GLY A 320 1.87 18.51 4.62
CA GLY A 320 1.03 17.32 4.72
C GLY A 320 1.14 16.41 3.49
N LEU A 321 1.06 16.97 2.28
CA LEU A 321 1.22 16.24 1.01
C LEU A 321 2.60 15.58 0.93
N GLY A 322 3.65 16.32 1.30
CA GLY A 322 5.00 15.77 1.39
C GLY A 322 5.08 14.63 2.39
N PHE A 323 4.52 14.80 3.59
CA PHE A 323 4.51 13.77 4.61
C PHE A 323 3.83 12.46 4.16
N ALA A 324 2.66 12.55 3.53
CA ALA A 324 1.99 11.40 2.94
C ALA A 324 2.82 10.73 1.84
N ALA A 325 3.39 11.52 0.92
CA ALA A 325 4.25 11.01 -0.16
C ALA A 325 5.48 10.27 0.36
N GLY A 326 6.18 10.83 1.36
CA GLY A 326 7.35 10.21 1.97
C GLY A 326 7.02 8.91 2.70
N ALA A 327 5.88 8.86 3.39
CA ALA A 327 5.39 7.67 4.07
C ALA A 327 5.02 6.55 3.08
N MET A 328 4.28 6.88 2.01
CA MET A 328 3.89 5.93 0.98
C MET A 328 5.09 5.39 0.20
N ALA A 329 6.02 6.25 -0.19
CA ALA A 329 7.26 5.85 -0.85
C ALA A 329 8.10 4.90 0.03
N TRP A 330 8.14 5.12 1.35
CA TRP A 330 8.83 4.22 2.28
C TRP A 330 8.23 2.81 2.29
N VAL A 331 6.91 2.69 2.50
CA VAL A 331 6.23 1.38 2.53
C VAL A 331 6.34 0.67 1.18
N ALA A 332 6.17 1.39 0.07
CA ALA A 332 6.35 0.81 -1.25
C ALA A 332 7.76 0.22 -1.44
N ALA A 333 8.80 1.01 -1.14
CA ALA A 333 10.19 0.63 -1.42
C ALA A 333 10.78 -0.39 -0.43
N PHE A 334 10.44 -0.30 0.86
CA PHE A 334 11.08 -1.11 1.90
C PHE A 334 10.23 -2.27 2.42
N ASP A 335 8.92 -2.25 2.21
CA ASP A 335 8.04 -3.35 2.62
C ASP A 335 7.47 -4.10 1.40
N LEU A 336 6.79 -3.42 0.48
CA LEU A 336 6.05 -4.10 -0.61
C LEU A 336 6.95 -4.66 -1.72
N VAL A 337 7.89 -3.87 -2.24
CA VAL A 337 8.80 -4.32 -3.31
C VAL A 337 9.67 -5.50 -2.88
N PRO A 338 10.37 -5.48 -1.72
CA PRO A 338 11.21 -6.61 -1.33
C PRO A 338 10.43 -7.90 -1.13
N GLU A 339 9.22 -7.81 -0.58
CA GLU A 339 8.35 -8.97 -0.39
C GLU A 339 7.86 -9.52 -1.73
N ALA A 340 7.44 -8.64 -2.65
CA ALA A 340 7.09 -9.03 -4.01
C ALA A 340 8.26 -9.75 -4.73
N MET A 341 9.48 -9.22 -4.62
CA MET A 341 10.67 -9.86 -5.19
C MET A 341 10.92 -11.25 -4.62
N SER A 342 10.67 -11.45 -3.32
CA SER A 342 10.83 -12.74 -2.66
C SER A 342 9.76 -13.77 -3.07
N GLU A 343 8.58 -13.29 -3.47
CA GLU A 343 7.40 -14.12 -3.73
C GLU A 343 7.20 -14.47 -5.21
N CYS A 344 7.42 -13.51 -6.12
CA CYS A 344 7.18 -13.68 -7.56
C CYS A 344 8.42 -13.47 -8.44
N GLY A 345 9.55 -13.05 -7.86
CA GLY A 345 10.79 -12.78 -8.57
C GLY A 345 10.89 -11.38 -9.16
N GLY A 346 12.11 -10.91 -9.40
CA GLY A 346 12.39 -9.50 -9.75
C GLY A 346 11.76 -9.03 -11.06
N TRP A 347 11.76 -9.86 -12.10
CA TRP A 347 11.15 -9.51 -13.39
C TRP A 347 9.63 -9.32 -13.28
N VAL A 348 8.95 -10.25 -12.61
CA VAL A 348 7.49 -10.18 -12.41
C VAL A 348 7.14 -9.00 -11.50
N THR A 349 7.95 -8.73 -10.49
CA THR A 349 7.80 -7.55 -9.61
C THR A 349 7.85 -6.27 -10.43
N ALA A 350 8.88 -6.10 -11.26
CA ALA A 350 9.01 -4.91 -12.10
C ALA A 350 7.84 -4.78 -13.09
N ALA A 351 7.44 -5.87 -13.74
CA ALA A 351 6.35 -5.86 -14.71
C ALA A 351 4.97 -5.58 -14.08
N SER A 352 4.77 -5.97 -12.81
CA SER A 352 3.49 -5.81 -12.10
C SER A 352 3.40 -4.48 -11.34
N ALA A 353 4.52 -3.78 -11.15
CA ALA A 353 4.59 -2.47 -10.49
C ALA A 353 4.44 -1.28 -11.47
N VAL A 354 4.27 -1.55 -12.77
CA VAL A 354 4.01 -0.57 -13.84
C VAL A 354 2.52 -0.49 -14.11
#